data_AF-A0A9X1T472-F1
#
_entry.id   AF-A0A9X1T472-F1
#
_cell.length_a   1.000
_cell.length_b   1.000
_cell.length_c   1.000
_cell.angle_alpha   90.00
_cell.angle_beta   90.00
_cell.angle_gamma   90.00
#
_symmetry.space_group_name_H-M   'P 1'
#
loop_
_entity.id
_entity.type
_entity.pdbx_description
1 polymer ?
#
loop_
_entity_poly.entity_id
_entity_poly.type
_entity_poly.pdbx_seq_one_letter_code
_entity_poly.pdbx_strand_id
1 'polypeptide(L)'
;MTVTLEEIRAMQARGELCHNPDAPEGPDLPDEFWNGAEVVTPESRELISMRVPPEVKAFFQGESEKGYTRRMAEVLTAYVRAQRAKS
;
A
#
# COMPACT_ATOMS: atom_id res chain seq x y z
N MET A 1 -2.63 15.28 -10.08
CA MET A 1 -1.58 15.48 -11.11
C MET A 1 -1.43 14.17 -11.86
N THR A 2 -1.84 14.12 -13.12
CA THR A 2 -1.57 13.00 -14.01
C THR A 2 -0.28 13.30 -14.77
N VAL A 3 0.74 12.47 -14.60
CA VAL A 3 2.00 12.56 -15.35
C VAL A 3 1.87 11.67 -16.57
N THR A 4 2.29 12.15 -17.73
CA THR A 4 2.24 11.39 -18.99
C THR A 4 3.41 10.41 -19.10
N LEU A 5 3.29 9.41 -19.98
CA LEU A 5 4.36 8.42 -20.20
C LEU A 5 5.66 9.07 -20.71
N GLU A 6 5.55 10.11 -21.55
CA GLU A 6 6.71 10.85 -22.07
C GLU A 6 7.45 11.58 -20.97
N GLU A 7 6.73 12.22 -20.04
CA GLU A 7 7.31 12.88 -18.88
C GLU A 7 8.03 11.88 -17.97
N ILE A 8 7.46 10.71 -17.71
CA ILE A 8 8.10 9.64 -16.91
C ILE A 8 9.41 9.18 -17.57
N ARG A 9 9.43 8.98 -18.90
CA ARG A 9 10.66 8.62 -19.63
C ARG A 9 11.71 9.71 -19.57
N ALA A 10 11.30 10.98 -19.63
CA ALA A 10 12.21 12.11 -19.48
C ALA A 10 12.80 12.20 -18.06
N MET A 11 12.00 11.93 -17.02
CA MET A 11 12.48 11.82 -15.63
C MET A 11 13.51 10.71 -15.47
N GLN A 12 13.31 9.55 -16.11
CA GLN A 12 14.28 8.45 -16.13
C GLN A 12 15.62 8.90 -16.72
N ALA A 13 15.60 9.58 -17.86
CA ALA A 13 16.81 10.06 -18.53
C ALA A 13 17.58 11.08 -17.67
N ARG A 14 16.90 11.83 -16.80
CA ARG A 14 17.49 12.79 -15.85
C ARG A 14 17.91 12.16 -14.53
N GLY A 15 17.66 10.85 -14.32
CA GLY A 15 17.98 10.17 -13.06
C GLY A 15 17.05 10.53 -11.90
N GLU A 16 15.86 11.06 -12.19
CA GLU A 16 14.89 11.51 -11.17
C GLU A 16 13.98 10.39 -10.66
N LEU A 17 14.06 9.20 -11.26
CA LEU A 17 13.28 8.04 -10.80
C LEU A 17 13.91 7.44 -9.53
N CYS A 18 13.13 7.44 -8.44
CA CYS A 18 13.44 6.65 -7.26
C CYS A 18 13.36 5.16 -7.61
N HIS A 19 14.51 4.51 -7.74
CA HIS A 19 14.64 3.05 -7.82
C HIS A 19 15.77 2.59 -6.90
N ASN A 20 15.71 1.33 -6.47
CA ASN A 20 16.80 0.70 -5.75
C ASN A 20 17.75 0.03 -6.77
N PRO A 21 19.00 0.48 -6.92
CA PRO A 21 19.94 -0.14 -7.85
C PRO A 21 20.34 -1.56 -7.43
N ASP A 22 20.24 -1.87 -6.14
CA ASP A 22 20.58 -3.18 -5.56
C ASP A 22 19.33 -4.05 -5.35
N ALA A 23 18.27 -3.82 -6.15
CA ALA A 23 17.09 -4.67 -6.09
C ALA A 23 17.44 -6.10 -6.55
N PRO A 24 17.11 -7.14 -5.77
CA PRO A 24 17.34 -8.52 -6.19
C PRO A 24 16.49 -8.86 -7.43
N GLU A 25 16.99 -9.79 -8.26
CA GLU A 25 16.24 -10.30 -9.40
C GLU A 25 14.91 -10.91 -8.94
N GLY A 26 13.84 -10.64 -9.70
CA GLY A 26 12.53 -11.18 -9.41
C GLY A 26 12.46 -12.69 -9.65
N PRO A 27 11.47 -13.39 -9.06
CA PRO A 27 11.22 -14.79 -9.40
C PRO A 27 10.71 -14.90 -10.85
N ASP A 28 11.03 -16.01 -11.51
CA ASP A 28 10.41 -16.36 -12.80
C ASP A 28 8.92 -16.61 -12.59
N LEU A 29 8.09 -15.79 -13.23
CA LEU A 29 6.63 -15.91 -13.18
C LEU A 29 6.13 -16.60 -14.46
N PRO A 30 5.23 -17.59 -14.36
CA PRO A 30 4.63 -18.23 -15.53
C PRO A 30 3.72 -17.26 -16.28
N ASP A 31 3.47 -17.52 -17.57
CA ASP A 31 2.62 -16.67 -18.41
C ASP A 31 1.20 -16.51 -17.83
N GLU A 32 0.70 -17.57 -17.19
CA GLU A 32 -0.62 -17.67 -16.59
C GLU A 32 -0.77 -16.85 -15.31
N PHE A 33 0.34 -16.37 -14.73
CA PHE A 33 0.33 -15.58 -13.51
C PHE A 33 -0.58 -14.35 -13.63
N TRP A 34 -0.58 -13.71 -14.80
CA TRP A 34 -1.33 -12.47 -15.04
C TRP A 34 -2.78 -12.69 -15.50
N ASN A 35 -3.20 -13.94 -15.73
CA ASN A 35 -4.55 -14.24 -16.24
C ASN A 35 -5.68 -13.74 -15.33
N GLY A 36 -5.43 -13.64 -14.02
CA GLY A 36 -6.37 -13.12 -13.02
C GLY A 36 -6.03 -11.72 -12.51
N ALA A 37 -5.15 -10.98 -13.20
CA ALA A 37 -4.75 -9.66 -12.73
C ALA A 37 -5.89 -8.65 -12.86
N GLU A 38 -6.26 -8.05 -11.74
CA GLU A 38 -7.29 -7.01 -11.68
C GLU A 38 -6.66 -5.63 -11.61
N VAL A 39 -7.15 -4.70 -12.44
CA VAL A 39 -6.77 -3.29 -12.35
C VAL A 39 -7.44 -2.69 -11.12
N VAL A 40 -6.68 -2.53 -10.04
CA VAL A 40 -7.13 -1.87 -8.82
C VAL A 40 -6.78 -0.39 -8.91
N THR A 41 -7.79 0.46 -9.02
CA THR A 41 -7.57 1.91 -8.87
C THR A 41 -7.30 2.19 -7.39
N PRO A 42 -6.22 2.91 -7.04
CA PRO A 42 -5.98 3.30 -5.66
C PRO A 42 -7.16 4.14 -5.15
N GLU A 43 -7.95 3.59 -4.24
CA GLU A 43 -9.04 4.35 -3.62
C GLU A 43 -8.45 5.45 -2.74
N SER A 44 -8.90 6.69 -2.97
CA SER A 44 -8.63 7.78 -2.04
C SER A 44 -9.30 7.44 -0.72
N ARG A 45 -8.49 7.22 0.32
CA ARG A 45 -9.02 7.01 1.67
C ARG A 45 -9.42 8.36 2.25
N GLU A 46 -10.62 8.45 2.77
CA GLU A 46 -11.04 9.60 3.55
C GLU A 46 -10.19 9.67 4.83
N LEU A 47 -9.60 10.85 5.08
CA LEU A 47 -8.86 11.07 6.31
C LEU A 47 -9.86 11.30 7.45
N ILE A 48 -9.98 10.33 8.33
CA ILE A 48 -10.77 10.46 9.56
C ILE A 48 -9.87 10.78 10.75
N SER A 49 -10.38 11.61 11.66
CA SER A 49 -9.79 11.80 12.98
C SER A 49 -10.52 10.92 13.99
N MET A 50 -9.81 9.97 14.60
CA MET A 50 -10.35 9.06 15.59
C MET A 50 -9.47 9.05 16.83
N ARG A 51 -10.09 9.14 18.02
CA ARG A 51 -9.39 8.93 19.29
C ARG A 51 -9.27 7.44 19.56
N VAL A 52 -8.08 7.01 19.96
CA VAL A 52 -7.81 5.64 20.40
C VAL A 52 -7.12 5.66 21.76
N PRO A 53 -7.31 4.63 22.61
CA PRO A 53 -6.56 4.49 23.85
C PRO A 53 -5.04 4.52 23.60
N PRO A 54 -4.24 5.09 24.53
CA PRO A 54 -2.79 5.16 24.37
C PRO A 54 -2.14 3.79 24.18
N GLU A 55 -2.60 2.76 24.88
CA GLU A 55 -2.10 1.39 24.78
C GLU A 55 -2.28 0.79 23.37
N VAL A 56 -3.40 1.08 22.70
CA VAL A 56 -3.67 0.61 21.34
C VAL A 56 -2.71 1.28 20.37
N LYS A 57 -2.53 2.60 20.50
CA LYS A 57 -1.57 3.34 19.67
C LYS A 57 -0.15 2.80 19.87
N ALA A 58 0.27 2.61 21.12
CA ALA A 58 1.59 2.08 21.45
C ALA A 58 1.82 0.67 20.86
N PHE A 59 0.82 -0.21 20.95
CA PHE A 59 0.87 -1.55 20.37
C PHE A 59 1.14 -1.50 18.85
N PHE A 60 0.41 -0.67 18.11
CA PHE A 60 0.56 -0.60 16.64
C PHE A 60 1.80 0.17 16.18
N GLN A 61 2.30 1.10 16.99
CA GLN A 61 3.61 1.73 16.75
C GLN A 61 4.71 0.68 16.87
N GLY A 62 4.71 -0.14 17.93
CA GLY A 62 5.78 -1.10 18.16
C GLY A 62 7.14 -0.40 18.15
N GLU A 63 8.09 -0.90 17.38
CA GLU A 63 9.41 -0.28 17.19
C GLU A 63 9.43 0.82 16.12
N SER A 64 8.35 1.02 15.35
CA SER A 64 8.32 1.95 14.22
C SER A 64 7.27 3.04 14.37
N GLU A 65 7.72 4.29 14.39
CA GLU A 65 6.83 5.46 14.44
C GLU A 65 6.01 5.65 13.15
N LYS A 66 6.38 4.99 12.05
CA LYS A 66 5.73 5.11 10.73
C LYS A 66 4.88 3.88 10.41
N GLY A 67 3.82 4.10 9.63
CA GLY A 67 2.98 3.01 9.09
C GLY A 67 2.01 2.36 10.09
N TYR A 68 2.01 2.76 11.36
CA TYR A 68 1.09 2.19 12.36
C TYR A 68 -0.39 2.43 12.01
N THR A 69 -0.72 3.58 11.41
CA THR A 69 -2.08 3.89 10.94
C THR A 69 -2.54 2.93 9.83
N ARG A 70 -1.64 2.50 8.94
CA ARG A 70 -1.93 1.50 7.91
C ARG A 70 -2.24 0.14 8.56
N ARG A 71 -1.41 -0.30 9.51
CA ARG A 71 -1.63 -1.55 10.26
C ARG A 71 -2.97 -1.55 10.99
N MET A 72 -3.32 -0.43 11.64
CA MET A 72 -4.63 -0.25 12.27
C MET A 72 -5.78 -0.36 11.26
N ALA A 73 -5.66 0.29 10.09
CA ALA A 73 -6.67 0.22 9.04
C ALA A 73 -6.87 -1.20 8.49
N GLU A 74 -5.81 -1.99 8.35
CA GLU A 74 -5.87 -3.39 7.92
C GLU A 74 -6.64 -4.25 8.95
N VAL A 75 -6.37 -4.08 10.24
CA VAL A 75 -7.09 -4.78 11.32
C VAL A 75 -8.57 -4.42 11.33
N LEU A 76 -8.92 -3.14 11.24
CA LEU A 76 -10.31 -2.69 11.18
C LEU A 76 -11.04 -3.24 9.95
N THR A 77 -10.35 -3.30 8.81
CA THR A 77 -10.90 -3.88 7.58
C THR A 77 -11.18 -5.37 7.75
N ALA A 78 -10.24 -6.12 8.33
CA ALA A 78 -10.41 -7.54 8.61
C ALA A 78 -11.59 -7.79 9.57
N TYR A 79 -11.72 -6.97 10.61
CA TYR A 79 -12.86 -7.03 11.54
C TYR A 79 -14.20 -6.82 10.83
N VAL A 80 -14.32 -5.78 10.00
CA VAL A 80 -15.55 -5.51 9.23
C VAL A 80 -15.90 -6.67 8.30
N ARG A 81 -14.91 -7.23 7.59
CA ARG A 81 -15.13 -8.40 6.71
C ARG A 81 -15.64 -9.60 7.50
N ALA A 82 -15.01 -9.92 8.63
CA ALA A 82 -15.43 -11.01 9.49
C ALA A 82 -16.84 -10.81 10.05
N GLN A 83 -17.22 -9.57 10.38
CA GLN A 83 -18.56 -9.27 10.87
C GLN A 83 -19.63 -9.41 9.77
N ARG A 84 -19.34 -8.97 8.55
CA ARG A 84 -20.25 -9.11 7.41
C ARG A 84 -20.45 -10.57 6.99
N ALA A 85 -19.42 -11.41 7.12
CA ALA A 85 -19.53 -12.84 6.79
C ALA A 85 -20.40 -13.64 7.78
N LYS A 86 -20.70 -13.09 8.97
CA LYS A 86 -21.55 -13.73 9.99
C LYS A 86 -23.03 -13.36 9.86
N SER A 87 -23.36 -12.35 9.07
CA SER A 87 -24.73 -11.87 8.82
C SER A 87 -25.26 -12.45 7.51
#